data_AF-A0A1G3CDI4-F1
#
_entry.id   AF-A0A1G3CDI4-F1
#
_cell.length_a   1.000
_cell.length_b   1.000
_cell.length_c   1.000
_cell.angle_alpha   90.00
_cell.angle_beta   90.00
_cell.angle_gamma   90.00
#
_symmetry.space_group_name_H-M   'P 1'
#
loop_
_entity.id
_entity.type
_entity.pdbx_description
1 polymer ?
#
loop_
_entity_poly.entity_id
_entity_poly.type
_entity_poly.pdbx_seq_one_letter_code
_entity_poly.pdbx_strand_id
1 'polypeptide(L)'
;NPIETANLIKKKVEKSFGTAQDENKLFSKIEVAGPGFINFFIADKFFIDNLKKIDDNFGKRNELKNKKIIIDYTNANLFKEFHIGHLMNNAIGESLSRTFEFMGAEVKRVCYQSDIGLNVAKAVWGKMQNRTQNWGQAYAFGAGKYETDEMAKKEIAVLNKKIYQRDDRNINKLYDEGKRESLKHFNELYKKLGTKFDYLIFESHVVTPGKKIVE
;
A
#
# COMPACT_ATOMS: atom_id res chain seq x y z
N ASN A 1 12.93 21.28 41.71
CA ASN A 1 12.90 19.88 42.21
C ASN A 1 11.85 19.08 41.42
N PRO A 2 12.24 18.01 40.70
CA PRO A 2 11.30 17.19 39.91
C PRO A 2 10.13 16.60 40.72
N ILE A 3 10.36 16.22 41.98
CA ILE A 3 9.31 15.67 42.86
C ILE A 3 8.28 16.74 43.22
N GLU A 4 8.72 17.96 43.51
CA GLU A 4 7.79 19.09 43.76
C GLU A 4 6.95 19.39 42.51
N THR A 5 7.57 19.37 41.33
CA THR A 5 6.86 19.58 40.05
C THR A 5 5.83 18.48 39.81
N ALA A 6 6.21 17.22 40.04
CA ALA A 6 5.31 16.07 39.90
C ALA A 6 4.13 16.15 40.87
N ASN A 7 4.37 16.56 42.12
CA ASN A 7 3.30 16.78 43.10
C ASN A 7 2.37 17.93 42.72
N LEU A 8 2.88 19.01 42.12
CA LEU A 8 2.06 20.09 41.59
C LEU A 8 1.18 19.61 40.42
N ILE A 9 1.73 18.82 39.50
CA ILE A 9 0.97 18.22 38.39
C ILE A 9 -0.10 17.28 38.93
N LYS A 10 0.25 16.37 39.85
CA LYS A 10 -0.69 15.48 40.52
C LYS A 10 -1.87 16.27 41.08
N LYS A 11 -1.62 17.29 41.92
CA LYS A 11 -2.69 18.13 42.49
C LYS A 11 -3.58 18.79 41.42
N LYS A 12 -3.00 19.27 40.32
CA LYS A 12 -3.77 19.86 39.21
C LYS A 12 -4.65 18.83 38.48
N VAL A 13 -4.13 17.63 38.24
CA VAL A 13 -4.88 16.55 37.58
C VAL A 13 -5.99 16.03 38.49
N GLU A 14 -5.71 15.78 39.77
CA GLU A 14 -6.71 15.37 40.77
C GLU A 14 -7.85 16.39 40.87
N LYS A 15 -7.54 17.70 40.83
CA LYS A 15 -8.55 18.76 40.82
C LYS A 15 -9.38 18.79 39.54
N SER A 16 -8.78 18.50 38.38
CA SER A 16 -9.44 18.65 37.07
C SER A 16 -10.25 17.42 36.66
N PHE A 17 -9.84 16.23 37.09
CA PHE A 17 -10.39 14.94 36.66
C PHE A 17 -10.92 14.08 37.81
N GLY A 18 -10.85 14.57 39.06
CA GLY A 18 -11.32 13.90 40.27
C GLY A 18 -10.38 12.79 40.78
N THR A 19 -10.59 12.38 42.03
CA THR A 19 -10.06 11.12 42.61
C THR A 19 -11.20 10.33 43.25
N ALA A 20 -10.91 9.19 43.88
CA ALA A 20 -11.88 8.18 44.38
C ALA A 20 -13.02 8.67 45.32
N GLN A 21 -13.22 9.96 45.54
CA GLN A 21 -14.32 10.55 46.32
C GLN A 21 -15.32 11.39 45.51
N ASP A 22 -15.04 11.74 44.24
CA ASP A 22 -15.95 12.55 43.41
C ASP A 22 -16.72 11.73 42.36
N GLU A 23 -17.88 12.20 41.90
CA GLU A 23 -18.75 11.51 40.94
C GLU A 23 -18.13 11.35 39.53
N ASN A 24 -17.12 12.16 39.20
CA ASN A 24 -16.35 12.08 37.95
C ASN A 24 -15.03 11.35 38.19
N LYS A 25 -14.95 10.05 37.85
CA LYS A 25 -13.73 9.24 38.10
C LYS A 25 -13.12 8.69 36.82
N LEU A 26 -12.16 9.43 36.27
CA LEU A 26 -11.22 8.87 35.32
C LEU A 26 -10.16 8.01 36.05
N PHE A 27 -9.69 8.44 37.23
CA PHE A 27 -8.60 7.78 37.96
C PHE A 27 -9.04 7.25 39.34
N SER A 28 -8.57 6.05 39.71
CA SER A 28 -8.67 5.48 41.07
C SER A 28 -7.56 5.97 42.00
N LYS A 29 -6.35 6.17 41.45
CA LYS A 29 -5.16 6.65 42.17
C LYS A 29 -4.25 7.45 41.23
N ILE A 30 -3.61 8.50 41.75
CA ILE A 30 -2.48 9.17 41.12
C ILE A 30 -1.32 9.20 42.13
N GLU A 31 -0.15 8.74 41.72
CA GLU A 31 1.00 8.54 42.60
C GLU A 31 2.26 9.14 42.01
N VAL A 32 3.01 9.91 42.81
CA VAL A 32 4.36 10.34 42.45
C VAL A 32 5.34 9.28 42.94
N ALA A 33 6.18 8.76 42.05
CA ALA A 33 7.11 7.69 42.34
C ALA A 33 8.56 8.06 41.98
N GLY A 34 9.50 7.58 42.78
CA GLY A 34 10.93 7.75 42.55
C GLY A 34 11.34 9.22 42.34
N PRO A 35 12.14 9.53 41.29
CA PRO A 35 12.66 10.87 41.06
C PRO A 35 11.63 11.85 40.44
N GLY A 36 10.32 11.57 40.52
CA GLY A 36 9.27 12.45 40.01
C GLY A 36 8.44 11.88 38.84
N PHE A 37 8.42 10.55 38.65
CA PHE A 37 7.43 9.94 37.75
C PHE A 37 6.03 10.07 38.33
N ILE A 38 5.01 10.11 37.48
CA ILE A 38 3.60 10.13 37.90
C ILE A 38 2.91 8.90 37.31
N ASN A 39 2.45 8.02 38.18
CA ASN A 39 1.67 6.85 37.82
C ASN A 39 0.17 7.18 37.91
N PHE A 40 -0.57 6.88 36.85
CA PHE A 40 -2.01 7.03 36.77
C PHE A 40 -2.68 5.67 36.80
N PHE A 41 -3.57 5.46 37.74
CA PHE A 41 -4.37 4.24 37.84
C PHE A 41 -5.80 4.60 37.43
N ILE A 42 -6.29 4.03 36.33
CA ILE A 42 -7.63 4.27 35.82
C ILE A 42 -8.64 3.50 36.68
N ALA A 43 -9.81 4.09 36.97
CA ALA A 43 -10.83 3.44 37.78
C ALA A 43 -11.56 2.32 37.00
N ASP A 44 -11.87 1.20 37.64
CA ASP A 44 -12.59 0.06 37.02
C ASP A 44 -13.91 0.49 36.35
N LYS A 45 -14.62 1.44 36.98
CA LYS A 45 -15.84 2.02 36.45
C LYS A 45 -15.64 2.62 35.05
N PHE A 46 -14.50 3.26 34.78
CA PHE A 46 -14.18 3.78 33.45
C PHE A 46 -14.17 2.66 32.41
N PHE A 47 -13.52 1.53 32.71
CA PHE A 47 -13.48 0.40 31.78
C PHE A 47 -14.86 -0.22 31.59
N ILE A 48 -15.60 -0.46 32.67
CA ILE A 48 -16.97 -1.01 32.62
C ILE A 48 -17.89 -0.11 31.78
N ASP A 49 -17.84 1.20 31.98
CA ASP A 49 -18.68 2.14 31.25
C ASP A 49 -18.26 2.33 29.78
N ASN A 50 -16.99 2.10 29.44
CA ASN A 50 -16.54 2.06 28.05
C ASN A 50 -16.88 0.74 27.36
N LEU A 51 -16.81 -0.40 28.05
CA LEU A 51 -17.20 -1.71 27.50
C LEU A 51 -18.68 -1.71 27.07
N LYS A 52 -19.56 -1.05 27.83
CA LYS A 52 -20.98 -0.87 27.47
C LYS A 52 -21.21 -0.08 26.17
N LYS A 53 -20.22 0.68 25.72
CA LYS A 53 -20.29 1.54 24.51
C LYS A 53 -19.68 0.86 23.28
N ILE A 54 -19.17 -0.37 23.41
CA ILE A 54 -18.61 -1.12 22.29
C ILE A 54 -19.77 -1.59 21.41
N ASP A 55 -19.68 -1.24 20.13
CA ASP A 55 -20.53 -1.71 19.05
C ASP A 55 -19.66 -2.07 17.83
N ASP A 56 -20.28 -2.39 16.70
CA ASP A 56 -19.58 -2.72 15.46
C ASP A 56 -18.73 -1.57 14.89
N ASN A 57 -18.93 -0.34 15.36
CA ASN A 57 -18.17 0.86 14.98
C ASN A 57 -17.21 1.33 16.09
N PHE A 58 -16.97 0.50 17.11
CA PHE A 58 -16.07 0.89 18.19
C PHE A 58 -14.69 1.26 17.67
N GLY A 59 -14.16 2.40 18.11
CA GLY A 59 -12.89 2.94 17.65
C GLY A 59 -12.98 3.74 16.34
N LYS A 60 -14.13 3.78 15.66
CA LYS A 60 -14.33 4.65 14.49
C LYS A 60 -14.16 6.12 14.91
N ARG A 61 -13.45 6.89 14.10
CA ARG A 61 -13.17 8.31 14.35
C ARG A 61 -13.48 9.12 13.09
N ASN A 62 -13.58 10.44 13.26
CA ASN A 62 -13.76 11.39 12.16
C ASN A 62 -12.60 12.42 12.12
N GLU A 63 -11.46 12.07 12.70
CA GLU A 63 -10.27 12.94 12.76
C GLU A 63 -9.75 13.31 11.36
N LEU A 64 -9.96 12.42 10.38
CA LEU A 64 -9.58 12.65 8.99
C LEU A 64 -10.76 13.06 8.10
N LYS A 65 -11.87 13.49 8.68
CA LYS A 65 -13.03 13.97 7.90
C LYS A 65 -12.62 15.10 6.95
N ASN A 66 -13.13 15.04 5.72
CA ASN A 66 -12.80 15.96 4.62
C ASN A 66 -11.33 15.92 4.16
N LYS A 67 -10.53 14.96 4.64
CA LYS A 67 -9.20 14.69 4.08
C LYS A 67 -9.33 13.70 2.93
N LYS A 68 -8.63 13.98 1.84
CA LYS A 68 -8.47 13.07 0.71
C LYS A 68 -7.09 12.45 0.80
N ILE A 69 -7.01 11.13 0.85
CA ILE A 69 -5.77 10.39 0.98
C ILE A 69 -5.63 9.44 -0.20
N ILE A 70 -4.53 9.55 -0.93
CA ILE A 70 -4.17 8.59 -1.96
C ILE A 70 -3.20 7.59 -1.33
N ILE A 71 -3.48 6.31 -1.50
CA ILE A 71 -2.54 5.24 -1.14
C ILE A 71 -2.22 4.49 -2.42
N ASP A 72 -0.96 4.57 -2.83
CA ASP A 72 -0.41 3.82 -3.95
C ASP A 72 0.28 2.56 -3.44
N TYR A 73 -0.13 1.40 -3.93
CA TYR A 73 0.35 0.12 -3.45
C TYR A 73 0.15 -1.03 -4.44
N THR A 74 0.74 -2.18 -4.10
CA THR A 74 0.88 -3.40 -4.89
C THR A 74 1.84 -3.29 -6.07
N ASN A 75 1.64 -2.30 -6.94
CA ASN A 75 2.52 -1.88 -8.04
C ASN A 75 3.20 -3.03 -8.79
N ALA A 76 2.41 -4.07 -9.09
CA ALA A 76 2.93 -5.28 -9.71
C ALA A 76 3.37 -5.02 -11.16
N ASN A 77 4.52 -5.59 -11.52
CA ASN A 77 5.02 -5.54 -12.89
C ASN A 77 4.19 -6.47 -13.78
N LEU A 78 3.60 -5.95 -14.85
CA LEU A 78 2.93 -6.79 -15.84
C LEU A 78 3.94 -7.74 -16.50
N PHE A 79 3.45 -8.82 -17.10
CA PHE A 79 4.25 -9.86 -17.76
C PHE A 79 5.19 -10.66 -16.84
N LYS A 80 5.12 -10.44 -15.52
CA LYS A 80 5.83 -11.19 -14.48
C LYS A 80 4.84 -11.85 -13.53
N GLU A 81 5.32 -12.85 -12.81
CA GLU A 81 4.57 -13.49 -11.74
C GLU A 81 4.31 -12.53 -10.57
N PHE A 82 3.16 -12.69 -9.93
CA PHE A 82 2.84 -11.97 -8.70
C PHE A 82 3.56 -12.62 -7.51
N HIS A 83 4.65 -12.02 -7.03
CA HIS A 83 5.46 -12.58 -5.95
C HIS A 83 5.13 -11.99 -4.56
N ILE A 84 5.73 -12.59 -3.51
CA ILE A 84 5.51 -12.23 -2.10
C ILE A 84 5.75 -10.75 -1.79
N GLY A 85 6.71 -10.09 -2.45
CA GLY A 85 6.93 -8.65 -2.32
C GLY A 85 5.69 -7.81 -2.70
N HIS A 86 4.97 -8.17 -3.76
CA HIS A 86 3.73 -7.48 -4.13
C HIS A 86 2.61 -7.79 -3.12
N LEU A 87 2.58 -9.02 -2.57
CA LEU A 87 1.60 -9.40 -1.54
C LEU A 87 1.78 -8.59 -0.26
N MET A 88 3.01 -8.43 0.20
CA MET A 88 3.32 -7.62 1.39
C MET A 88 2.86 -6.17 1.18
N ASN A 89 3.21 -5.58 0.03
CA ASN A 89 2.82 -4.22 -0.29
C ASN A 89 1.29 -4.09 -0.42
N ASN A 90 0.63 -5.09 -1.02
CA ASN A 90 -0.82 -5.20 -1.07
C ASN A 90 -1.48 -5.15 0.32
N ALA A 91 -1.04 -6.03 1.22
CA ALA A 91 -1.60 -6.16 2.55
C ALA A 91 -1.42 -4.88 3.39
N ILE A 92 -0.22 -4.26 3.33
CA ILE A 92 0.07 -3.02 4.05
C ILE A 92 -0.79 -1.87 3.50
N GLY A 93 -0.82 -1.68 2.18
CA GLY A 93 -1.59 -0.60 1.56
C GLY A 93 -3.09 -0.73 1.79
N GLU A 94 -3.63 -1.95 1.71
CA GLU A 94 -5.04 -2.21 1.98
C GLU A 94 -5.40 -1.97 3.46
N SER A 95 -4.53 -2.39 4.39
CA SER A 95 -4.71 -2.17 5.83
C SER A 95 -4.72 -0.67 6.18
N LEU A 96 -3.77 0.09 5.62
CA LEU A 96 -3.73 1.55 5.79
C LEU A 96 -4.96 2.23 5.18
N SER A 97 -5.40 1.77 4.00
CA SER A 97 -6.59 2.30 3.33
C SER A 97 -7.81 2.17 4.23
N ARG A 98 -8.06 0.97 4.75
CA ARG A 98 -9.19 0.70 5.65
C ARG A 98 -9.09 1.46 6.96
N THR A 99 -7.89 1.59 7.51
CA THR A 99 -7.66 2.35 8.75
C THR A 99 -8.01 3.83 8.56
N PHE A 100 -7.55 4.45 7.47
CA PHE A 100 -7.87 5.86 7.21
C PHE A 100 -9.34 6.09 6.86
N GLU A 101 -9.99 5.16 6.16
CA GLU A 101 -11.44 5.17 5.96
C GLU A 101 -12.18 5.08 7.31
N PHE A 102 -11.72 4.23 8.21
CA PHE A 102 -12.28 4.08 9.56
C PHE A 102 -12.05 5.32 10.45
N MET A 103 -11.05 6.15 10.12
CA MET A 103 -10.81 7.46 10.73
C MET A 103 -11.55 8.62 10.01
N GLY A 104 -12.34 8.32 8.98
CA GLY A 104 -13.23 9.26 8.29
C GLY A 104 -12.65 9.93 7.04
N ALA A 105 -11.49 9.48 6.54
CA ALA A 105 -10.90 10.01 5.30
C ALA A 105 -11.64 9.51 4.05
N GLU A 106 -11.63 10.32 2.99
CA GLU A 106 -11.89 9.84 1.63
C GLU A 106 -10.59 9.23 1.09
N VAL A 107 -10.51 7.90 1.06
CA VAL A 107 -9.33 7.20 0.54
C VAL A 107 -9.52 6.84 -0.94
N LYS A 108 -8.46 7.03 -1.74
CA LYS A 108 -8.35 6.50 -3.10
C LYS A 108 -7.21 5.49 -3.15
N ARG A 109 -7.55 4.26 -3.52
CA ARG A 109 -6.60 3.17 -3.74
C ARG A 109 -6.08 3.25 -5.17
N VAL A 110 -4.78 3.47 -5.31
CA VAL A 110 -4.09 3.57 -6.60
C VAL A 110 -3.14 2.38 -6.74
N CYS A 111 -3.03 1.85 -7.96
CA CYS A 111 -1.98 0.92 -8.32
C CYS A 111 -1.22 1.48 -9.51
N TYR A 112 0.03 1.88 -9.29
CA TYR A 112 0.96 2.30 -10.33
C TYR A 112 1.75 1.10 -10.87
N GLN A 113 1.29 0.54 -11.99
CA GLN A 113 1.82 -0.69 -12.57
C GLN A 113 2.80 -0.43 -13.71
N SER A 114 3.91 -1.16 -13.70
CA SER A 114 4.85 -1.17 -14.82
C SER A 114 4.34 -2.07 -15.93
N ASP A 115 4.01 -1.46 -17.07
CA ASP A 115 3.52 -2.12 -18.27
C ASP A 115 4.43 -1.89 -19.48
N ILE A 116 5.59 -1.28 -19.29
CA ILE A 116 6.61 -1.01 -20.31
C ILE A 116 8.00 -1.18 -19.68
N GLY A 117 9.04 -1.24 -20.50
CA GLY A 117 10.42 -1.42 -20.01
C GLY A 117 11.02 -2.77 -20.39
N LEU A 118 12.29 -2.95 -20.02
CA LEU A 118 13.09 -4.12 -20.42
C LEU A 118 12.48 -5.45 -19.95
N ASN A 119 11.81 -5.48 -18.80
CA ASN A 119 11.07 -6.65 -18.33
C ASN A 119 9.99 -7.10 -19.32
N VAL A 120 9.23 -6.15 -19.86
CA VAL A 120 8.19 -6.46 -20.84
C VAL A 120 8.81 -6.90 -22.15
N ALA A 121 9.87 -6.23 -22.61
CA ALA A 121 10.58 -6.64 -23.83
C ALA A 121 11.16 -8.07 -23.71
N LYS A 122 11.76 -8.42 -22.57
CA LYS A 122 12.22 -9.79 -22.26
C LYS A 122 11.07 -10.80 -22.37
N ALA A 123 9.90 -10.49 -21.80
CA ALA A 123 8.74 -11.38 -21.85
C ALA A 123 8.16 -11.53 -23.26
N VAL A 124 8.01 -10.43 -24.00
CA VAL A 124 7.50 -10.44 -25.38
C VAL A 124 8.46 -11.20 -26.29
N TRP A 125 9.78 -10.99 -26.17
CA TRP A 125 10.77 -11.76 -26.93
C TRP A 125 10.69 -13.25 -26.61
N GLY A 126 10.64 -13.63 -25.32
CA GLY A 126 10.50 -15.03 -24.93
C GLY A 126 9.23 -15.69 -25.50
N LYS A 127 8.10 -14.96 -25.47
CA LYS A 127 6.83 -15.43 -26.05
C LYS A 127 6.90 -15.56 -27.58
N MET A 128 7.73 -14.77 -28.25
CA MET A 128 7.99 -14.93 -29.70
C MET A 128 8.77 -16.21 -30.02
N GLN A 129 9.68 -16.63 -29.15
CA GLN A 129 10.44 -17.88 -29.31
C GLN A 129 9.58 -19.12 -29.05
N ASN A 130 8.63 -19.04 -28.11
CA ASN A 130 7.67 -20.09 -27.86
C ASN A 130 6.30 -19.55 -27.45
N ARG A 131 5.32 -19.65 -28.35
CA ARG A 131 3.97 -19.11 -28.16
C ARG A 131 3.15 -19.85 -27.10
N THR A 132 3.49 -21.09 -26.77
CA THR A 132 2.72 -21.93 -25.83
C THR A 132 3.02 -21.64 -24.37
N GLN A 133 4.15 -20.99 -24.06
CA GLN A 133 4.54 -20.62 -22.70
C GLN A 133 3.58 -19.59 -22.12
N ASN A 134 3.32 -19.62 -20.81
CA ASN A 134 2.66 -18.50 -20.14
C ASN A 134 3.61 -17.29 -20.04
N TRP A 135 3.11 -16.12 -19.65
CA TRP A 135 3.92 -14.89 -19.61
C TRP A 135 5.06 -14.92 -18.58
N GLY A 136 4.85 -15.55 -17.41
CA GLY A 136 5.90 -15.72 -16.41
C GLY A 136 7.06 -16.59 -16.91
N GLN A 137 6.75 -17.69 -17.60
CA GLN A 137 7.72 -18.57 -18.25
C GLN A 137 8.45 -17.86 -19.39
N ALA A 138 7.71 -17.14 -20.25
CA ALA A 138 8.28 -16.36 -21.33
C ALA A 138 9.23 -15.27 -20.82
N TYR A 139 8.86 -14.58 -19.73
CA TYR A 139 9.72 -13.63 -19.05
C TYR A 139 10.99 -14.29 -18.51
N ALA A 140 10.87 -15.41 -17.77
CA ALA A 140 12.03 -16.09 -17.21
C ALA A 140 13.01 -16.55 -18.30
N PHE A 141 12.50 -17.09 -19.40
CA PHE A 141 13.29 -17.49 -20.55
C PHE A 141 14.00 -16.31 -21.22
N GLY A 142 13.25 -15.25 -21.55
CA GLY A 142 13.81 -14.05 -22.18
C GLY A 142 14.79 -13.30 -21.27
N ALA A 143 14.55 -13.29 -19.96
CA ALA A 143 15.47 -12.72 -18.98
C ALA A 143 16.78 -13.51 -18.90
N GLY A 144 16.71 -14.85 -18.85
CA GLY A 144 17.92 -15.68 -18.87
C GLY A 144 18.74 -15.50 -20.16
N LYS A 145 18.06 -15.42 -21.31
CA LYS A 145 18.73 -15.16 -22.60
C LYS A 145 19.34 -13.77 -22.68
N TYR A 146 18.68 -12.75 -22.13
CA TYR A 146 19.24 -11.39 -22.11
C TYR A 146 20.60 -11.31 -21.39
N GLU A 147 20.82 -12.11 -20.34
CA GLU A 147 22.08 -12.11 -19.59
C GLU A 147 23.18 -12.97 -20.25
N THR A 148 22.80 -13.95 -21.09
CA THR A 148 23.71 -15.00 -21.57
C THR A 148 23.95 -15.00 -23.08
N ASP A 149 23.14 -14.27 -23.85
CA ASP A 149 23.16 -14.26 -25.30
C ASP A 149 23.15 -12.81 -25.82
N GLU A 150 24.28 -12.38 -26.39
CA GLU A 150 24.48 -11.03 -26.92
C GLU A 150 23.57 -10.71 -28.13
N MET A 151 23.16 -11.71 -28.91
CA MET A 151 22.21 -11.50 -29.99
C MET A 151 20.81 -11.27 -29.42
N ALA A 152 20.36 -12.12 -28.49
CA ALA A 152 19.09 -11.94 -27.81
C ALA A 152 19.01 -10.59 -27.08
N LYS A 153 20.09 -10.15 -26.44
CA LYS A 153 20.18 -8.85 -25.78
C LYS A 153 19.96 -7.68 -26.74
N LYS A 154 20.59 -7.71 -27.93
CA LYS A 154 20.39 -6.70 -28.98
C LYS A 154 18.96 -6.72 -29.51
N GLU A 155 18.40 -7.89 -29.77
CA GLU A 155 17.02 -8.04 -30.23
C GLU A 155 16.00 -7.51 -29.21
N ILE A 156 16.18 -7.85 -27.92
CA ILE A 156 15.34 -7.37 -26.83
C ILE A 156 15.44 -5.84 -26.69
N ALA A 157 16.63 -5.24 -26.85
CA ALA A 157 16.79 -3.80 -26.81
C ALA A 157 16.04 -3.09 -27.97
N VAL A 158 16.07 -3.67 -29.17
CA VAL A 158 15.28 -3.18 -30.32
C VAL A 158 13.78 -3.34 -30.04
N LEU A 159 13.36 -4.50 -29.53
CA LEU A 159 11.97 -4.78 -29.19
C LEU A 159 11.45 -3.81 -28.12
N ASN A 160 12.26 -3.47 -27.12
CA ASN A 160 11.92 -2.48 -26.12
C ASN A 160 11.58 -1.13 -26.78
N LYS A 161 12.42 -0.62 -27.68
CA LYS A 161 12.14 0.63 -28.40
C LYS A 161 10.83 0.57 -29.18
N LYS A 162 10.59 -0.53 -29.89
CA LYS A 162 9.34 -0.76 -30.65
C LYS A 162 8.10 -0.76 -29.76
N ILE A 163 8.16 -1.37 -28.57
CA ILE A 163 7.06 -1.36 -27.60
C ILE A 163 6.75 0.07 -27.12
N TYR A 164 7.79 0.87 -26.82
CA TYR A 164 7.60 2.27 -26.42
C TYR A 164 7.01 3.13 -27.54
N GLN A 165 7.46 2.93 -28.78
CA GLN A 165 7.05 3.72 -29.95
C GLN A 165 5.73 3.24 -30.57
N ARG A 166 5.34 2.01 -30.26
CA ARG A 166 4.20 1.30 -30.85
C ARG A 166 4.21 1.33 -32.39
N ASP A 167 5.38 1.23 -33.00
CA ASP A 167 5.58 1.33 -34.45
C ASP A 167 5.41 0.01 -35.23
N ASP A 168 5.32 -1.13 -34.53
CA ASP A 168 5.17 -2.45 -35.13
C ASP A 168 3.85 -3.12 -34.72
N ARG A 169 2.95 -3.30 -35.69
CA ARG A 169 1.59 -3.82 -35.47
C ARG A 169 1.58 -5.23 -34.86
N ASN A 170 2.52 -6.09 -35.25
CA ASN A 170 2.55 -7.48 -34.76
C ASN A 170 3.06 -7.55 -33.33
N ILE A 171 4.08 -6.74 -33.00
CA ILE A 171 4.59 -6.61 -31.63
C ILE A 171 3.53 -5.99 -30.72
N ASN A 172 2.87 -4.91 -31.16
CA ASN A 172 1.80 -4.26 -30.40
C ASN A 172 0.67 -5.22 -30.06
N LYS A 173 0.23 -6.05 -31.03
CA LYS A 173 -0.81 -7.05 -30.79
C LYS A 173 -0.42 -8.04 -29.68
N LEU A 174 0.81 -8.54 -29.73
CA LEU A 174 1.33 -9.48 -28.73
C LEU A 174 1.48 -8.82 -27.34
N TYR A 175 1.96 -7.60 -27.33
CA TYR A 175 2.05 -6.78 -26.12
C TYR A 175 0.66 -6.55 -25.50
N ASP A 176 -0.32 -6.10 -26.29
CA ASP A 176 -1.67 -5.80 -25.79
C ASP A 176 -2.36 -7.06 -25.25
N GLU A 177 -2.12 -8.21 -25.87
CA GLU A 177 -2.57 -9.52 -25.39
C GLU A 177 -1.97 -9.84 -24.00
N GLY A 178 -0.65 -9.69 -23.83
CA GLY A 178 0.00 -9.96 -22.56
C GLY A 178 -0.34 -8.99 -21.45
N LYS A 179 -0.55 -7.70 -21.79
CA LYS A 179 -1.07 -6.70 -20.85
C LYS A 179 -2.46 -7.13 -20.34
N ARG A 180 -3.35 -7.52 -21.25
CA ARG A 180 -4.71 -7.98 -20.91
C ARG A 180 -4.70 -9.24 -20.04
N GLU A 181 -3.87 -10.23 -20.38
CA GLU A 181 -3.76 -11.47 -19.59
C GLU A 181 -3.16 -11.24 -18.20
N SER A 182 -2.12 -10.43 -18.11
CA SER A 182 -1.52 -10.04 -16.82
C SER A 182 -2.54 -9.35 -15.92
N LEU A 183 -3.29 -8.39 -16.47
CA LEU A 183 -4.33 -7.66 -15.73
C LEU A 183 -5.48 -8.57 -15.28
N LYS A 184 -5.90 -9.52 -16.13
CA LYS A 184 -6.91 -10.50 -15.76
C LYS A 184 -6.44 -11.33 -14.57
N HIS A 185 -5.22 -11.87 -14.65
CA HIS A 185 -4.63 -12.67 -13.58
C HIS A 185 -4.49 -11.87 -12.27
N PHE A 186 -3.96 -10.65 -12.33
CA PHE A 186 -3.82 -9.81 -11.14
C PHE A 186 -5.16 -9.42 -10.53
N ASN A 187 -6.19 -9.14 -11.33
CA ASN A 187 -7.52 -8.85 -10.82
C ASN A 187 -8.15 -10.04 -10.08
N GLU A 188 -7.88 -11.27 -10.51
CA GLU A 188 -8.31 -12.47 -9.78
C GLU A 188 -7.61 -12.57 -8.41
N LEU A 189 -6.33 -12.21 -8.34
CA LEU A 189 -5.59 -12.16 -7.07
C LEU A 189 -6.12 -11.04 -6.17
N TYR A 190 -6.34 -9.84 -6.68
CA TYR A 190 -6.87 -8.71 -5.91
C TYR A 190 -8.22 -9.03 -5.29
N LYS A 191 -9.11 -9.70 -6.05
CA LYS A 191 -10.39 -10.21 -5.53
C LYS A 191 -10.20 -11.19 -4.37
N LYS A 192 -9.27 -12.15 -4.49
CA LYS A 192 -8.96 -13.10 -3.42
C LYS A 192 -8.40 -12.41 -2.17
N LEU A 193 -7.63 -11.34 -2.35
CA LEU A 193 -7.03 -10.56 -1.26
C LEU A 193 -7.99 -9.53 -0.65
N GLY A 194 -9.18 -9.34 -1.23
CA GLY A 194 -10.13 -8.31 -0.77
C GLY A 194 -9.69 -6.88 -1.10
N THR A 195 -8.83 -6.72 -2.11
CA THR A 195 -8.38 -5.41 -2.60
C THR A 195 -9.21 -4.97 -3.81
N LYS A 196 -9.58 -3.69 -3.82
CA LYS A 196 -10.21 -3.03 -4.97
C LYS A 196 -9.52 -1.70 -5.22
N PHE A 197 -8.92 -1.53 -6.39
CA PHE A 197 -8.34 -0.24 -6.78
C PHE A 197 -9.39 0.70 -7.38
N ASP A 198 -9.30 1.98 -7.04
CA ASP A 198 -10.07 3.05 -7.69
C ASP A 198 -9.43 3.45 -9.01
N TYR A 199 -8.09 3.44 -9.06
CA TYR A 199 -7.32 3.80 -10.25
C TYR A 199 -6.19 2.79 -10.51
N LEU A 200 -6.09 2.34 -11.76
CA LEU A 200 -4.91 1.67 -12.28
C LEU A 200 -4.19 2.66 -13.17
N ILE A 201 -2.99 3.05 -12.76
CA ILE A 201 -2.12 3.96 -13.52
C ILE A 201 -0.99 3.12 -14.09
N PHE A 202 -0.74 3.27 -15.38
CA PHE A 202 0.32 2.54 -16.08
C PHE A 202 1.49 3.46 -16.37
N GLU A 203 2.72 2.96 -16.27
CA GLU A 203 3.92 3.71 -16.64
C GLU A 203 3.81 4.27 -18.07
N SER A 204 3.24 3.50 -18.99
CA SER A 204 3.00 3.94 -20.38
C SER A 204 2.14 5.21 -20.50
N HIS A 205 1.25 5.47 -19.54
CA HIS A 205 0.42 6.68 -19.54
C HIS A 205 1.21 7.94 -19.18
N VAL A 206 2.29 7.80 -18.40
CA VAL A 206 3.05 8.93 -17.86
C VAL A 206 4.35 9.22 -18.61
N VAL A 207 4.80 8.34 -19.53
CA VAL A 207 6.02 8.57 -20.33
C VAL A 207 5.99 9.90 -21.06
N THR A 208 4.94 10.18 -21.84
CA THR A 208 4.87 11.39 -22.67
C THR A 208 4.75 12.66 -21.81
N PRO A 209 3.87 12.73 -20.80
CA PRO A 209 3.87 13.86 -19.86
C PRO A 209 5.20 14.04 -19.12
N GLY A 210 5.83 12.94 -18.70
CA GLY A 210 7.10 12.96 -17.97
C GLY A 210 8.25 13.55 -18.77
N LYS A 211 8.34 13.22 -20.07
CA LYS A 211 9.35 13.81 -20.97
C LYS A 211 9.23 15.33 -21.05
N LYS A 212 8.01 15.84 -21.20
CA LYS A 212 7.73 17.29 -21.27
C LYS A 212 8.09 18.07 -20.00
N ILE A 213 8.28 17.39 -18.86
CA ILE A 213 8.66 18.04 -17.60
C ILE A 213 10.19 18.21 -17.50
N VAL A 214 10.94 17.32 -18.17
CA VAL A 214 12.41 17.28 -18.10
C VAL A 214 13.06 17.99 -19.30
N GLU A 215 12.37 18.03 -20.44
CA GLU A 215 12.71 18.83 -21.63
C GLU A 215 12.36 20.31 -21.44
#